data_AF-A0A383DRZ8-F1
#
_entry.id   AF-A0A383DRZ8-F1
#
_cell.length_a   1.000
_cell.length_b   1.000
_cell.length_c   1.000
_cell.angle_alpha   90.00
_cell.angle_beta   90.00
_cell.angle_gamma   90.00
#
_symmetry.space_group_name_H-M   'P 1'
#
loop_
_entity.id
_entity.type
_entity.pdbx_description
1 polymer ?
#
loop_
_entity_poly.entity_id
_entity_poly.type
_entity_poly.pdbx_seq_one_letter_code
_entity_poly.pdbx_strand_id
1 'polypeptide(L)'
;METTAGSRRWAYAGAVLHWLYFTPFREQATLWLQTMIWGSILGCVMTLTGLVWGVWCVLLPRRRGFDREERSWSPYSGLMRWHHYAGLIFGCVTFTWILSGCLSLEPFSWHPGTTPTAEQQAAVAGAPYRLQGIAVDDLQSVVAAISQSFTPRELELVQFRGRMFVRAQDGATGRQRLASIGAAATGGLFSRFPDDEVMVAARRAIPSASVTDARWIDEYDAYYYDRSGTRPLP
;
A
#
# COMPACT_ATOMS: atom_id res chain seq x y z
N MET A 1 20.50 -6.22 -11.19
CA MET A 1 20.76 -6.77 -9.85
C MET A 1 20.48 -8.26 -9.91
N GLU A 2 21.50 -9.10 -9.79
CA GLU A 2 21.32 -10.56 -9.81
C GLU A 2 20.98 -11.07 -8.41
N THR A 3 19.97 -11.93 -8.31
CA THR A 3 19.57 -12.53 -7.03
C THR A 3 20.48 -13.74 -6.75
N THR A 4 21.32 -13.68 -5.73
CA THR A 4 22.20 -14.79 -5.36
C THR A 4 21.61 -15.56 -4.17
N ALA A 5 22.07 -16.80 -3.94
CA ALA A 5 21.66 -17.56 -2.74
C ALA A 5 22.03 -16.83 -1.44
N GLY A 6 23.15 -16.10 -1.43
CA GLY A 6 23.56 -15.27 -0.30
C GLY A 6 22.62 -14.09 -0.06
N SER A 7 22.29 -13.32 -1.10
CA SER A 7 21.37 -12.19 -0.97
C SER A 7 19.97 -12.64 -0.54
N ARG A 8 19.52 -13.80 -1.01
CA ARG A 8 18.24 -14.37 -0.60
C ARG A 8 18.22 -14.75 0.88
N ARG A 9 19.28 -15.38 1.42
CA ARG A 9 19.37 -15.71 2.85
C ARG A 9 19.31 -14.47 3.75
N TRP A 10 20.05 -13.43 3.39
CA TRP A 10 20.00 -12.16 4.13
C TRP A 10 18.67 -11.44 3.99
N ALA A 11 18.03 -11.53 2.82
CA ALA A 11 16.67 -11.03 2.63
C ALA A 11 15.68 -11.76 3.57
N TYR A 12 15.84 -13.07 3.77
CA TYR A 12 15.01 -13.83 4.71
C TYR A 12 15.23 -13.40 6.17
N ALA A 13 16.48 -13.29 6.60
CA ALA A 13 16.81 -12.88 7.98
C ALA A 13 16.42 -11.42 8.29
N GLY A 14 16.50 -10.54 7.29
CA GLY A 14 16.17 -9.13 7.42
C GLY A 14 14.74 -8.83 6.99
N ALA A 15 14.55 -8.53 5.70
CA ALA A 15 13.30 -7.98 5.17
C ALA A 15 12.11 -8.95 5.33
N VAL A 16 12.25 -10.23 5.01
CA VAL A 16 11.12 -11.17 5.13
C VAL A 16 10.71 -11.33 6.58
N LEU A 17 11.66 -11.48 7.51
CA LEU A 17 11.33 -11.61 8.93
C LEU A 17 10.76 -10.31 9.50
N HIS A 18 11.37 -9.16 9.20
CA HIS A 18 10.95 -7.85 9.72
C HIS A 18 9.54 -7.46 9.27
N TRP A 19 9.14 -7.88 8.08
CA TRP A 19 7.80 -7.64 7.52
C TRP A 19 6.85 -8.84 7.69
N LEU A 20 7.33 -9.93 8.31
CA LEU A 20 6.63 -11.22 8.40
C LEU A 20 6.08 -11.69 7.03
N TYR A 21 6.90 -11.55 6.00
CA TYR A 21 6.53 -11.64 4.58
C TYR A 21 6.67 -13.05 4.01
N PHE A 22 6.36 -14.07 4.80
CA PHE A 22 6.39 -15.44 4.33
C PHE A 22 5.24 -15.66 3.35
N THR A 23 5.56 -16.08 2.12
CA THR A 23 4.57 -16.26 1.03
C THR A 23 3.30 -17.02 1.44
N PRO A 24 3.37 -18.23 2.05
CA PRO A 24 2.16 -18.98 2.41
C PRO A 24 1.32 -18.28 3.49
N PHE A 25 1.95 -17.44 4.31
CA PHE A 25 1.27 -16.68 5.35
C PHE A 25 0.62 -15.41 4.76
N ARG A 26 1.30 -14.75 3.83
CA ARG A 26 0.83 -13.54 3.16
C ARG A 26 -0.34 -13.79 2.21
N GLU A 27 -0.40 -14.96 1.57
CA GLU A 27 -1.53 -15.37 0.72
C GLU A 27 -2.87 -15.27 1.48
N GLN A 28 -2.86 -15.52 2.79
CA GLN A 28 -4.01 -15.34 3.66
C GLN A 28 -3.99 -13.93 4.27
N ALA A 29 -4.24 -12.91 3.44
CA ALA A 29 -4.10 -11.49 3.81
C ALA A 29 -4.82 -11.12 5.12
N THR A 30 -6.03 -11.64 5.35
CA THR A 30 -6.80 -11.40 6.58
C THR A 30 -6.10 -11.98 7.81
N LEU A 31 -5.61 -13.23 7.73
CA LEU A 31 -4.93 -13.88 8.84
C LEU A 31 -3.60 -13.18 9.17
N TRP A 32 -2.85 -12.82 8.13
CA TRP A 32 -1.61 -12.06 8.26
C TRP A 32 -1.86 -10.72 8.97
N LEU A 33 -2.84 -9.94 8.50
CA LEU A 33 -3.20 -8.65 9.08
C LEU A 33 -3.64 -8.78 10.55
N GLN A 34 -4.53 -9.73 10.85
CA GLN A 34 -4.99 -9.98 12.22
C GLN A 34 -3.83 -10.36 13.16
N THR A 35 -2.90 -11.19 12.69
CA THR A 35 -1.75 -11.60 13.50
C THR A 35 -0.85 -10.41 13.85
N MET A 36 -0.59 -9.51 12.90
CA MET A 36 0.18 -8.30 13.17
C MET A 36 -0.54 -7.35 14.12
N ILE A 37 -1.86 -7.17 13.96
CA ILE A 37 -2.68 -6.34 14.86
C ILE A 37 -2.61 -6.87 16.29
N TRP A 38 -2.94 -8.15 16.50
CA TRP A 38 -2.95 -8.75 17.83
C TRP A 38 -1.55 -8.83 18.44
N GLY A 39 -0.52 -9.11 17.63
CA GLY A 39 0.87 -9.07 18.07
C GLY A 39 1.30 -7.68 18.53
N SER A 40 0.88 -6.64 17.81
CA SER A 40 1.19 -5.24 18.16
C SER A 40 0.42 -4.80 19.41
N ILE A 41 -0.86 -5.15 19.54
CA ILE A 41 -1.66 -4.88 20.75
C ILE A 41 -1.01 -5.53 21.97
N LEU A 42 -0.62 -6.81 21.87
CA LEU A 42 0.07 -7.51 22.96
C LEU A 42 1.40 -6.82 23.30
N GLY A 43 2.19 -6.45 22.29
CA GLY A 43 3.44 -5.70 22.49
C GLY A 43 3.23 -4.36 23.20
N CYS A 44 2.19 -3.61 22.84
CA CYS A 44 1.79 -2.38 23.52
C CYS A 44 1.43 -2.64 24.99
N VAL A 45 0.63 -3.68 25.28
CA VAL A 45 0.25 -4.02 26.66
C VAL A 45 1.48 -4.41 27.50
N MET A 46 2.37 -5.23 26.96
CA MET A 46 3.59 -5.65 27.67
C MET A 46 4.53 -4.48 27.96
N THR A 47 4.79 -3.64 26.95
CA THR A 47 5.67 -2.46 27.10
C THR A 47 5.07 -1.41 28.02
N LEU A 48 3.77 -1.13 27.89
CA LEU A 48 3.05 -0.21 28.77
C LEU A 48 3.07 -0.69 30.22
N THR A 49 2.86 -1.99 30.47
CA THR A 49 2.92 -2.57 31.81
C THR A 49 4.32 -2.39 32.42
N GLY A 50 5.37 -2.65 31.65
CA GLY A 50 6.76 -2.41 32.08
C GLY A 50 7.06 -0.95 32.38
N LEU A 51 6.55 -0.02 31.57
CA LEU A 51 6.68 1.43 31.79
C LEU A 51 5.93 1.89 33.04
N VAL A 52 4.67 1.47 33.20
CA VAL A 52 3.86 1.79 34.38
C VAL A 52 4.54 1.28 35.65
N TRP A 53 5.02 0.04 35.64
CA TRP A 53 5.77 -0.52 36.76
C TRP A 53 7.07 0.25 37.03
N GLY A 54 7.82 0.57 35.98
CA GLY A 54 9.05 1.36 36.09
C GLY A 54 8.80 2.73 36.74
N VAL A 55 7.79 3.48 36.26
CA VAL A 55 7.42 4.77 36.83
C VAL A 55 6.88 4.62 38.26
N TRP A 56 6.07 3.60 38.53
CA TRP A 56 5.54 3.32 39.86
C TRP A 56 6.68 3.09 40.87
N CYS A 57 7.71 2.32 40.50
CA CYS A 57 8.91 2.11 41.31
C CYS A 57 9.69 3.41 41.61
N VAL A 58 9.71 4.37 40.69
CA VAL A 58 10.30 5.71 40.92
C VAL A 58 9.50 6.53 41.93
N LEU A 59 8.17 6.38 41.93
CA LEU A 59 7.25 7.17 42.78
C LEU A 59 7.08 6.61 44.20
N LEU A 60 7.33 5.30 44.40
CA LEU A 60 7.18 4.60 45.69
C LEU A 60 8.10 5.11 46.82
N PRO A 61 9.42 5.28 46.63
CA PRO A 61 10.32 5.79 47.68
C PRO A 61 9.98 7.22 48.10
N ARG A 62 9.55 8.06 47.15
CA ARG A 62 9.06 9.42 47.42
C ARG A 62 7.83 9.47 48.33
N ARG A 63 7.02 8.40 48.38
CA ARG A 63 5.82 8.32 49.22
C ARG A 63 6.05 7.74 50.62
N ARG A 64 7.20 7.11 50.88
CA ARG A 64 7.49 6.42 52.16
C ARG A 64 8.54 7.11 53.04
N GLY A 65 8.93 8.35 52.73
CA GLY A 65 9.81 9.14 53.59
C GLY A 65 11.19 8.51 53.85
N PHE A 66 11.68 7.67 52.94
CA PHE A 66 13.03 7.12 53.04
C PHE A 66 14.02 8.21 52.61
N ASP A 67 14.57 8.91 53.59
CA ASP A 67 15.70 9.84 53.44
C ASP A 67 16.92 9.08 52.91
N ARG A 68 17.05 9.04 51.58
CA ARG A 68 18.31 8.70 50.93
C ARG A 68 19.03 10.00 50.60
N GLU A 69 20.13 10.19 51.29
CA GLU A 69 21.09 11.31 51.21
C GLU A 69 21.60 11.56 49.77
N GLU A 70 21.52 10.54 48.91
CA GLU A 70 21.72 10.67 47.47
C GLU A 70 20.38 10.73 46.72
N ARG A 71 20.16 11.85 46.03
CA ARG A 71 19.00 12.21 45.20
C ARG A 71 18.87 11.33 43.95
N SER A 72 18.91 10.00 44.07
CA SER A 72 18.74 9.06 42.96
C SER A 72 17.25 8.89 42.66
N TRP A 73 16.86 9.11 41.42
CA TRP A 73 15.46 8.97 40.98
C TRP A 73 15.04 7.50 40.81
N SER A 74 15.97 6.55 40.85
CA SER A 74 15.72 5.11 40.76
C SER A 74 15.98 4.43 42.12
N PRO A 75 15.11 3.50 42.57
CA PRO A 75 15.29 2.74 43.81
C PRO A 75 16.39 1.65 43.70
N TYR A 76 16.93 1.42 42.50
CA TYR A 76 17.94 0.41 42.21
C TYR A 76 19.36 1.00 42.18
N SER A 77 20.39 0.15 42.40
CA SER A 77 21.80 0.53 42.34
C SER A 77 22.56 -0.29 41.27
N GLY A 78 23.78 0.16 40.91
CA GLY A 78 24.66 -0.53 39.96
C GLY A 78 24.05 -0.76 38.58
N LEU A 79 24.18 -1.98 38.04
CA LEU A 79 23.64 -2.37 36.74
C LEU A 79 22.11 -2.31 36.69
N MET A 80 21.44 -2.58 37.81
CA MET A 80 19.98 -2.56 37.89
C MET A 80 19.42 -1.13 37.75
N ARG A 81 20.17 -0.12 38.20
CA ARG A 81 19.87 1.31 37.97
C ARG A 81 19.90 1.64 36.48
N TRP A 82 20.94 1.19 35.78
CA TRP A 82 21.08 1.40 34.33
C TRP A 82 20.01 0.65 33.54
N HIS A 83 19.73 -0.61 33.92
CA HIS A 83 18.63 -1.38 33.33
C HIS A 83 17.30 -0.65 33.48
N HIS A 84 17.02 -0.06 34.64
CA HIS A 84 15.80 0.69 34.88
C HIS A 84 15.68 1.93 33.98
N TYR A 85 16.71 2.77 33.91
CA TYR A 85 16.68 3.97 33.06
C TYR A 85 16.66 3.63 31.56
N ALA A 86 17.49 2.68 31.13
CA ALA A 86 17.48 2.20 29.76
C ALA A 86 16.11 1.59 29.40
N GLY A 87 15.52 0.82 30.31
CA GLY A 87 14.19 0.23 30.15
C GLY A 87 13.08 1.28 30.03
N LEU A 88 13.15 2.39 30.78
CA LEU A 88 12.19 3.48 30.64
C LEU A 88 12.33 4.21 29.29
N ILE A 89 13.55 4.57 28.90
CA ILE A 89 13.80 5.29 27.63
C ILE A 89 13.44 4.38 26.44
N PHE A 90 14.01 3.18 26.41
CA PHE A 90 13.77 2.21 25.34
C PHE A 90 12.32 1.74 25.32
N GLY A 91 11.71 1.55 26.49
CA GLY A 91 10.30 1.19 26.62
C GLY A 91 9.38 2.26 26.02
N CYS A 92 9.63 3.55 26.28
CA CYS A 92 8.85 4.64 25.69
C CYS A 92 8.98 4.67 24.17
N VAL A 93 10.21 4.55 23.66
CA VAL A 93 10.46 4.50 22.20
C VAL A 93 9.79 3.28 21.57
N THR A 94 9.90 2.11 22.20
CA THR A 94 9.32 0.86 21.70
C THR A 94 7.80 0.90 21.73
N PHE A 95 7.20 1.39 22.83
CA PHE A 95 5.76 1.54 22.96
C PHE A 95 5.21 2.47 21.89
N THR A 96 5.80 3.65 21.73
CA THR A 96 5.34 4.63 20.72
C THR A 96 5.53 4.10 19.30
N TRP A 97 6.62 3.39 19.02
CA TRP A 97 6.87 2.76 17.73
C TRP A 97 5.85 1.66 17.41
N ILE A 98 5.60 0.73 18.34
CA ILE A 98 4.61 -0.35 18.16
C ILE A 98 3.19 0.22 18.06
N LEU A 99 2.85 1.20 18.91
CA LEU A 99 1.54 1.85 18.90
C LEU A 99 1.30 2.55 17.55
N SER A 100 2.28 3.29 17.04
CA SER A 100 2.21 3.93 15.73
C SER A 100 1.96 2.89 14.63
N GLY A 101 2.74 1.81 14.61
CA GLY A 101 2.55 0.72 13.65
C GLY A 101 1.17 0.07 13.76
N CYS A 102 0.72 -0.22 14.98
CA CYS A 102 -0.59 -0.79 15.25
C CYS A 102 -1.72 0.09 14.72
N LEU A 103 -1.68 1.41 14.93
CA LEU A 103 -2.69 2.34 14.44
C LEU A 103 -2.66 2.45 12.91
N SER A 104 -1.49 2.39 12.28
CA SER A 104 -1.36 2.37 10.82
C SER A 104 -1.94 1.12 10.16
N LEU A 105 -2.10 0.02 10.90
CA LEU A 105 -2.77 -1.20 10.42
C LEU A 105 -4.29 -1.11 10.43
N GLU A 106 -4.87 0.00 10.89
CA GLU A 106 -6.32 0.25 10.92
C GLU A 106 -7.09 -0.89 11.63
N PRO A 107 -6.80 -1.15 12.92
CA PRO A 107 -7.30 -2.34 13.62
C PRO A 107 -8.83 -2.34 13.84
N PHE A 108 -9.47 -1.19 13.65
CA PHE A 108 -10.89 -0.97 13.92
C PHE A 108 -11.66 -0.40 12.72
N SER A 109 -11.04 -0.35 11.53
CA SER A 109 -11.70 0.14 10.30
C SER A 109 -12.31 1.54 10.45
N TRP A 110 -11.61 2.45 11.11
CA TRP A 110 -12.06 3.84 11.31
C TRP A 110 -12.14 4.65 10.01
N HIS A 111 -11.36 4.29 9.00
CA HIS A 111 -11.42 4.88 7.67
C HIS A 111 -12.06 3.94 6.63
N PRO A 112 -12.88 4.48 5.69
CA PRO A 112 -13.35 3.72 4.55
C PRO A 112 -12.16 3.32 3.66
N GLY A 113 -12.16 2.07 3.19
CA GLY A 113 -11.13 1.58 2.28
C GLY A 113 -11.13 2.37 0.96
N THR A 114 -9.93 2.68 0.44
CA THR A 114 -9.75 3.35 -0.85
C THR A 114 -9.70 2.39 -2.03
N THR A 115 -9.64 1.08 -1.76
CA THR A 115 -9.60 0.05 -2.79
C THR A 115 -11.00 -0.18 -3.36
N PRO A 116 -11.17 -0.16 -4.70
CA PRO A 116 -12.46 -0.42 -5.30
C PRO A 116 -12.99 -1.82 -4.96
N THR A 117 -14.27 -1.92 -4.60
CA THR A 117 -14.95 -3.20 -4.38
C THR A 117 -15.07 -3.99 -5.68
N ALA A 118 -15.29 -5.31 -5.59
CA ALA A 118 -15.51 -6.15 -6.77
C ALA A 118 -16.70 -5.66 -7.62
N GLU A 119 -17.75 -5.15 -6.97
CA GLU A 119 -18.92 -4.57 -7.63
C GLU A 119 -18.58 -3.26 -8.37
N GLN A 120 -17.81 -2.37 -7.73
CA GLN A 120 -17.33 -1.14 -8.36
C GLN A 120 -16.45 -1.45 -9.58
N GLN A 121 -15.54 -2.43 -9.46
CA GLN A 121 -14.70 -2.87 -10.56
C GLN A 121 -15.54 -3.47 -11.70
N ALA A 122 -16.53 -4.31 -11.38
CA ALA A 122 -17.43 -4.89 -12.37
C ALA A 122 -18.29 -3.83 -13.08
N ALA A 123 -18.72 -2.78 -12.37
CA ALA A 123 -19.48 -1.67 -12.93
C ALA A 123 -18.66 -0.84 -13.94
N VAL A 124 -17.37 -0.61 -13.66
CA VAL A 124 -16.44 0.06 -14.60
C VAL A 124 -16.09 -0.84 -15.79
N ALA A 125 -15.80 -2.12 -15.52
CA ALA A 125 -15.51 -3.11 -16.56
C ALA A 125 -16.72 -3.33 -17.48
N GLY A 126 -17.94 -3.24 -16.96
CA GLY A 126 -19.21 -3.26 -17.71
C GLY A 126 -19.66 -4.62 -18.24
N ALA A 127 -18.80 -5.64 -18.20
CA ALA A 127 -19.12 -7.03 -18.53
C ALA A 127 -18.08 -7.96 -17.89
N PRO A 128 -18.35 -9.29 -17.79
CA PRO A 128 -17.34 -10.25 -17.38
C PRO A 128 -16.12 -10.20 -18.30
N TYR A 129 -14.93 -10.33 -17.72
CA TYR A 129 -13.68 -10.39 -18.46
C TYR A 129 -13.60 -11.70 -19.25
N ARG A 130 -13.67 -11.60 -20.59
CA ARG A 130 -13.63 -12.74 -21.50
C ARG A 130 -12.58 -12.51 -22.58
N LEU A 131 -11.60 -13.40 -22.62
CA LEU A 131 -10.60 -13.46 -23.70
C LEU A 131 -11.13 -14.17 -24.95
N GLN A 132 -12.20 -14.95 -24.79
CA GLN A 132 -12.85 -15.65 -25.89
C GLN A 132 -13.43 -14.65 -26.88
N GLY A 133 -12.99 -14.74 -28.14
CA GLY A 133 -13.40 -13.82 -29.21
C GLY A 133 -12.34 -12.76 -29.56
N ILE A 134 -11.20 -12.73 -28.88
CA ILE A 134 -10.05 -11.91 -29.30
C ILE A 134 -9.20 -12.75 -30.25
N ALA A 135 -9.21 -12.40 -31.54
CA ALA A 135 -8.35 -13.05 -32.51
C ALA A 135 -6.90 -12.57 -32.33
N VAL A 136 -5.93 -13.47 -32.57
CA VAL A 136 -4.51 -13.12 -32.56
C VAL A 136 -4.22 -12.06 -33.63
N ASP A 137 -4.90 -12.13 -34.78
CA ASP A 137 -4.78 -11.17 -35.87
C ASP A 137 -5.22 -9.75 -35.46
N ASP A 138 -6.28 -9.64 -34.64
CA ASP A 138 -6.74 -8.35 -34.10
C ASP A 138 -5.65 -7.74 -33.21
N LEU A 139 -5.06 -8.53 -32.32
CA LEU A 139 -3.96 -8.10 -31.46
C LEU A 139 -2.74 -7.67 -32.27
N GLN A 140 -2.36 -8.45 -33.30
CA GLN A 140 -1.24 -8.11 -34.17
C GLN A 140 -1.48 -6.79 -34.92
N SER A 141 -2.69 -6.56 -35.42
CA SER A 141 -3.06 -5.32 -36.11
C SER A 141 -2.96 -4.10 -35.18
N VAL A 142 -3.43 -4.23 -33.94
CA VAL A 142 -3.36 -3.19 -32.91
C VAL A 142 -1.92 -2.90 -32.53
N VAL A 143 -1.11 -3.94 -32.30
CA VAL A 143 0.32 -3.79 -31.98
C VAL A 143 1.08 -3.16 -33.14
N ALA A 144 0.79 -3.53 -34.38
CA ALA A 144 1.38 -2.92 -35.57
C ALA A 144 1.04 -1.43 -35.66
N ALA A 145 -0.21 -1.05 -35.42
CA ALA A 145 -0.63 0.36 -35.37
C ALA A 145 0.10 1.13 -34.26
N ILE A 146 0.18 0.59 -33.04
CA ILE A 146 0.90 1.19 -31.91
C ILE A 146 2.39 1.36 -32.26
N SER A 147 2.98 0.35 -32.91
CA SER A 147 4.40 0.34 -33.28
C SER A 147 4.78 1.41 -34.30
N GLN A 148 3.81 1.99 -35.02
CA GLN A 148 4.04 3.18 -35.86
C GLN A 148 4.28 4.45 -35.03
N SER A 149 3.81 4.49 -33.77
CA SER A 149 4.00 5.63 -32.87
C SER A 149 5.24 5.50 -32.00
N PHE A 150 5.46 4.33 -31.39
CA PHE A 150 6.63 4.01 -30.56
C PHE A 150 6.76 2.49 -30.42
N THR A 151 7.93 2.00 -30.03
CA THR A 151 8.13 0.57 -29.73
C THR A 151 7.63 0.27 -28.32
N PRO A 152 6.50 -0.45 -28.14
CA PRO A 152 5.97 -0.74 -26.81
C PRO A 152 6.88 -1.72 -26.06
N ARG A 153 7.11 -1.45 -24.76
CA ARG A 153 7.76 -2.40 -23.85
C ARG A 153 6.78 -3.18 -22.99
N GLU A 154 5.61 -2.60 -22.78
CA GLU A 154 4.53 -3.20 -22.01
C GLU A 154 3.22 -3.09 -22.79
N LEU A 155 2.48 -4.19 -22.83
CA LEU A 155 1.14 -4.29 -23.40
C LEU A 155 0.23 -4.88 -22.34
N GLU A 156 -0.83 -4.17 -22.01
CA GLU A 156 -1.82 -4.59 -21.03
C GLU A 156 -3.19 -4.62 -21.68
N LEU A 157 -3.93 -5.69 -21.40
CA LEU A 157 -5.31 -5.81 -21.84
C LEU A 157 -6.22 -5.20 -20.78
N VAL A 158 -6.99 -4.19 -21.16
CA VAL A 158 -7.88 -3.46 -20.26
C VAL A 158 -9.31 -3.58 -20.78
N GLN A 159 -10.25 -3.86 -19.88
CA GLN A 159 -11.67 -3.84 -20.20
C GLN A 159 -12.32 -2.59 -19.62
N PHE A 160 -13.08 -1.87 -20.46
CA PHE A 160 -13.82 -0.69 -20.04
C PHE A 160 -15.19 -0.68 -20.71
N ARG A 161 -16.25 -0.58 -19.91
CA ARG A 161 -17.66 -0.54 -20.36
C ARG A 161 -18.04 -1.67 -21.34
N GLY A 162 -17.52 -2.87 -21.11
CA GLY A 162 -17.78 -4.09 -21.89
C GLY A 162 -16.91 -4.24 -23.14
N ARG A 163 -16.03 -3.26 -23.42
CA ARG A 163 -15.12 -3.27 -24.58
C ARG A 163 -13.69 -3.56 -24.14
N MET A 164 -12.94 -4.27 -24.97
CA MET A 164 -11.54 -4.59 -24.74
C MET A 164 -10.63 -3.58 -25.43
N PHE A 165 -9.57 -3.20 -24.75
CA PHE A 165 -8.55 -2.27 -25.20
C PHE A 165 -7.16 -2.83 -24.92
N VAL A 166 -6.19 -2.48 -25.76
CA VAL A 166 -4.76 -2.61 -25.45
C VAL A 166 -4.27 -1.27 -24.95
N ARG A 167 -3.71 -1.25 -23.74
CA ARG A 167 -2.88 -0.16 -23.24
C ARG A 167 -1.42 -0.52 -23.51
N ALA A 168 -0.75 0.30 -24.29
CA ALA A 168 0.68 0.17 -24.56
C ALA A 168 1.47 1.28 -23.90
N GLN A 169 2.64 0.94 -23.36
CA GLN A 169 3.55 1.88 -22.74
C GLN A 169 4.95 1.82 -23.36
N ASP A 170 5.50 2.98 -23.67
CA ASP A 170 6.90 3.16 -24.02
C ASP A 170 7.76 3.09 -22.76
N GLY A 171 8.73 2.19 -22.73
CA GLY A 171 9.64 2.06 -21.59
C GLY A 171 10.73 3.12 -21.51
N ALA A 172 10.94 3.92 -22.57
CA ALA A 172 11.92 5.02 -22.56
C ALA A 172 11.30 6.35 -22.14
N THR A 173 10.14 6.68 -22.70
CA THR A 173 9.47 7.98 -22.45
C THR A 173 8.28 7.88 -21.49
N GLY A 174 7.83 6.67 -21.14
CA GLY A 174 6.61 6.46 -20.37
C GLY A 174 5.32 6.73 -21.16
N ARG A 175 5.41 7.14 -22.44
CA ARG A 175 4.27 7.49 -23.28
C ARG A 175 3.29 6.33 -23.40
N GLN A 176 2.00 6.62 -23.22
CA GLN A 176 0.94 5.63 -23.31
C GLN A 176 0.05 5.84 -24.54
N ARG A 177 -0.44 4.73 -25.09
CA ARG A 177 -1.48 4.69 -26.13
C ARG A 177 -2.47 3.58 -25.86
N LEU A 178 -3.72 3.86 -26.17
CA LEU A 178 -4.85 2.94 -26.08
C LEU A 178 -5.36 2.65 -27.49
N ALA A 179 -5.77 1.41 -27.71
CA ALA A 179 -6.39 0.97 -28.94
C ALA A 179 -7.49 -0.04 -28.63
N SER A 180 -8.61 0.05 -29.33
CA SER A 180 -9.73 -0.89 -29.17
C SER A 180 -9.48 -2.20 -29.90
N ILE A 181 -10.03 -3.30 -29.38
CA ILE A 181 -9.85 -4.66 -29.91
C ILE A 181 -11.20 -5.24 -30.37
N GLY A 182 -11.18 -6.00 -31.46
CA GLY A 182 -12.30 -6.80 -31.96
C GLY A 182 -13.23 -6.06 -32.92
N ALA A 183 -14.34 -6.70 -33.30
CA ALA A 183 -15.26 -6.21 -34.33
C ALA A 183 -15.89 -4.82 -34.03
N ALA A 184 -15.87 -4.39 -32.77
CA ALA A 184 -16.32 -3.07 -32.33
C ALA A 184 -15.16 -2.05 -32.23
N ALA A 185 -14.02 -2.32 -32.89
CA ALA A 185 -12.90 -1.40 -32.99
C ALA A 185 -13.31 -0.17 -33.81
N THR A 186 -13.88 0.80 -33.10
CA THR A 186 -14.24 2.12 -33.62
C THR A 186 -13.23 3.08 -33.03
N GLY A 187 -12.27 3.50 -33.85
CA GLY A 187 -11.30 4.52 -33.48
C GLY A 187 -9.86 4.03 -33.53
N GLY A 188 -9.01 4.87 -34.11
CA GLY A 188 -7.56 4.70 -34.10
C GLY A 188 -6.95 4.85 -32.71
N LEU A 189 -5.63 5.03 -32.67
CA LEU A 189 -4.88 5.21 -31.43
C LEU A 189 -5.34 6.47 -30.68
N PHE A 190 -5.65 6.33 -29.41
CA PHE A 190 -5.95 7.46 -28.53
C PHE A 190 -5.08 7.44 -27.28
N SER A 191 -4.96 8.58 -26.60
CA SER A 191 -4.16 8.71 -25.37
C SER A 191 -4.99 8.54 -24.10
N ARG A 192 -6.29 8.83 -24.16
CA ARG A 192 -7.20 8.84 -23.00
C ARG A 192 -8.63 8.53 -23.41
N PHE A 193 -9.41 7.98 -22.47
CA PHE A 193 -10.85 7.83 -22.66
C PHE A 193 -11.56 9.20 -22.61
N PRO A 194 -12.68 9.37 -23.32
CA PRO A 194 -13.48 10.58 -23.22
C PRO A 194 -14.00 10.83 -21.80
N ASP A 195 -14.00 12.08 -21.37
CA ASP A 195 -14.36 12.51 -20.01
C ASP A 195 -15.75 12.04 -19.62
N ASP A 196 -16.70 12.17 -20.55
CA ASP A 196 -18.08 11.76 -20.36
C ASP A 196 -18.21 10.25 -20.15
N GLU A 197 -17.43 9.44 -20.88
CA GLU A 197 -17.44 7.99 -20.69
C GLU A 197 -16.89 7.58 -19.32
N VAL A 198 -15.82 8.23 -18.87
CA VAL A 198 -15.21 7.99 -17.55
C VAL A 198 -16.16 8.41 -16.44
N MET A 199 -16.80 9.58 -16.57
CA MET A 199 -17.76 10.06 -15.58
C MET A 199 -19.02 9.19 -15.51
N VAL A 200 -19.50 8.67 -16.65
CA VAL A 200 -20.61 7.70 -16.67
C VAL A 200 -20.21 6.40 -15.96
N ALA A 201 -19.00 5.89 -16.20
CA ALA A 201 -18.51 4.70 -15.50
C ALA A 201 -18.37 4.94 -13.98
N ALA A 202 -17.84 6.10 -13.57
CA ALA A 202 -17.69 6.47 -12.17
C ALA A 202 -19.05 6.54 -11.44
N ARG A 203 -20.06 7.18 -12.05
CA ARG A 203 -21.43 7.24 -11.50
C ARG A 203 -22.10 5.87 -11.39
N ARG A 204 -21.80 4.95 -12.31
CA ARG A 204 -22.30 3.57 -12.24
C ARG A 204 -21.61 2.77 -11.14
N ALA A 205 -20.32 2.99 -10.92
CA ALA A 205 -19.56 2.32 -9.88
C ALA A 205 -20.01 2.74 -8.48
N ILE A 206 -20.35 4.02 -8.29
CA ILE A 206 -20.76 4.57 -6.99
C ILE A 206 -22.09 5.33 -7.15
N PRO A 207 -23.23 4.63 -7.28
CA PRO A 207 -24.52 5.26 -7.56
C PRO A 207 -25.09 6.07 -6.39
N SER A 208 -24.64 5.79 -5.17
CA SER A 208 -25.12 6.43 -3.94
C SER A 208 -24.42 7.74 -3.61
N ALA A 209 -23.34 8.11 -4.33
CA ALA A 209 -22.58 9.33 -4.09
C ALA A 209 -22.75 10.33 -5.24
N SER A 210 -22.86 11.61 -4.89
CA SER A 210 -22.76 12.70 -5.85
C SER A 210 -21.30 13.08 -6.07
N VAL A 211 -20.91 13.28 -7.32
CA VAL A 211 -19.60 13.82 -7.66
C VAL A 211 -19.59 15.29 -7.27
N THR A 212 -18.70 15.66 -6.33
CA THR A 212 -18.53 17.06 -5.90
C THR A 212 -17.56 17.81 -6.81
N ASP A 213 -16.47 17.16 -7.20
CA ASP A 213 -15.47 17.69 -8.11
C ASP A 213 -14.90 16.55 -8.97
N ALA A 214 -14.51 16.88 -10.19
CA ALA A 214 -13.87 15.96 -11.12
C ALA A 214 -12.87 16.74 -11.97
N ARG A 215 -11.59 16.39 -11.85
CA ARG A 215 -10.51 17.01 -12.59
C ARG A 215 -9.61 15.95 -13.21
N TRP A 216 -9.16 16.21 -14.43
CA TRP A 216 -8.02 15.49 -14.99
C TRP A 216 -6.73 16.05 -14.41
N ILE A 217 -5.75 15.17 -14.22
CA ILE A 217 -4.44 15.54 -13.69
C ILE A 217 -3.52 15.77 -14.88
N ASP A 218 -3.42 17.03 -15.31
CA ASP A 218 -2.58 17.45 -16.43
C ASP A 218 -1.16 17.84 -15.98
N GLU A 219 -0.93 17.93 -14.67
CA GLU A 219 0.35 18.24 -14.04
C GLU A 219 0.50 17.41 -12.76
N TYR A 220 1.74 17.09 -12.39
CA TYR A 220 1.98 16.39 -11.13
C TYR A 220 1.53 17.22 -9.94
N ASP A 221 0.87 16.58 -8.98
CA ASP A 221 0.43 17.20 -7.74
C ASP A 221 0.98 16.46 -6.51
N ALA A 222 0.59 16.89 -5.31
CA ALA A 222 1.03 16.26 -4.07
C ALA A 222 0.64 14.76 -3.94
N TYR A 223 -0.35 14.31 -4.71
CA TYR A 223 -0.86 12.93 -4.69
C TYR A 223 -0.30 12.10 -5.85
N TYR A 224 -0.09 12.71 -7.02
CA TYR A 224 0.46 12.08 -8.20
C TYR A 224 1.71 12.83 -8.64
N TYR A 225 2.85 12.50 -8.03
CA TYR A 225 4.16 13.06 -8.39
C TYR A 225 5.12 12.00 -8.92
N ASP A 226 6.10 12.48 -9.66
CA ASP A 226 7.13 11.68 -10.29
C ASP A 226 8.50 11.99 -9.69
N ARG A 227 9.18 10.96 -9.19
CA ARG A 227 10.53 11.08 -8.62
C ARG A 227 11.62 10.88 -9.69
N SER A 228 11.30 10.23 -10.81
CA SER A 228 12.26 9.83 -11.85
C SER A 228 12.06 10.53 -13.19
N GLY A 229 10.99 11.32 -13.35
CA GLY A 229 10.69 12.05 -14.60
C GLY A 229 10.17 11.15 -15.73
N THR A 230 9.70 9.95 -15.39
CA THR A 230 9.26 8.90 -16.33
C THR A 230 7.83 8.41 -16.09
N ARG A 231 7.13 8.89 -15.05
CA ARG A 231 5.79 8.43 -14.69
C ARG A 231 4.74 9.15 -15.55
N PRO A 232 3.99 8.46 -16.42
CA PRO A 232 2.96 9.12 -17.23
C PRO A 232 1.87 9.71 -16.33
N LEU A 233 1.36 10.87 -16.70
CA LEU A 233 0.12 11.42 -16.14
C LEU A 233 -1.06 10.49 -16.48
N PRO A 234 -2.03 10.34 -15.57
CA PRO A 234 -3.13 9.39 -15.70
C PRO A 234 -4.16 9.76 -16.78
#